data_AF-A0A100XGP6-F1
#
_entry.id   AF-A0A100XGP6-F1
#
_cell.length_a   1.000
_cell.length_b   1.000
_cell.length_c   1.000
_cell.angle_alpha   90.00
_cell.angle_beta   90.00
_cell.angle_gamma   90.00
#
_symmetry.space_group_name_H-M   'P 1'
#
loop_
_entity.id
_entity.type
_entity.pdbx_description
1 polymer ?
#
loop_
_entity_poly.entity_id
_entity_poly.type
_entity_poly.pdbx_seq_one_letter_code
_entity_poly.pdbx_strand_id
1 'polypeptide(L)'
;MFDIARIVLTVVILGFSAVPAYADFNKTHATNPKWTPHARYHVVWQVASYIGIGLVALGLLWIPGAGSVLRAYLAALLALCVYGGFYVAAASMRLYGGRLYDDNGYPPVPVKVMGRERRIDLNVTVFSTFVLLGLCGVGLVAAS
;
A
#
# COMPACT_ATOMS: atom_id res chain seq x y z
N MET A 1 -13.43 -21.77 1.11
CA MET A 1 -12.61 -20.68 1.70
C MET A 1 -12.20 -19.63 0.66
N PHE A 2 -12.22 -19.99 -0.63
CA PHE A 2 -11.73 -19.14 -1.71
C PHE A 2 -12.43 -17.78 -1.83
N ASP A 3 -13.75 -17.72 -1.69
CA ASP A 3 -14.48 -16.44 -1.78
C ASP A 3 -14.10 -15.48 -0.64
N ILE A 4 -13.86 -16.01 0.57
CA ILE A 4 -13.33 -15.22 1.69
C ILE A 4 -11.93 -14.70 1.33
N ALA A 5 -11.08 -15.54 0.73
CA ALA A 5 -9.76 -15.14 0.27
C ALA A 5 -9.83 -13.99 -0.76
N ARG A 6 -10.76 -14.05 -1.73
CA ARG A 6 -10.98 -12.98 -2.71
C ARG A 6 -11.38 -11.66 -2.06
N ILE A 7 -12.26 -11.71 -1.05
CA ILE A 7 -12.69 -10.52 -0.30
C ILE A 7 -11.49 -9.92 0.46
N VAL A 8 -10.73 -10.76 1.17
CA VAL A 8 -9.54 -10.30 1.91
C VAL A 8 -8.51 -9.68 0.96
N LEU A 9 -8.20 -10.34 -0.16
CA LEU A 9 -7.25 -9.81 -1.15
C LEU A 9 -7.79 -8.54 -1.83
N THR A 10 -9.10 -8.37 -1.98
CA THR A 10 -9.70 -7.11 -2.47
C THR A 10 -9.40 -5.96 -1.53
N VAL A 11 -9.56 -6.16 -0.21
CA VAL A 11 -9.23 -5.15 0.80
C VAL A 11 -7.74 -4.78 0.74
N VAL A 12 -6.86 -5.79 0.59
CA VAL A 12 -5.41 -5.58 0.43
C VAL A 12 -5.10 -4.77 -0.82
N ILE A 13 -5.76 -5.06 -1.95
CA ILE A 13 -5.56 -4.32 -3.20
C ILE A 13 -6.00 -2.86 -3.06
N LEU A 14 -7.17 -2.62 -2.47
CA LEU A 14 -7.66 -1.27 -2.19
C LEU A 14 -6.73 -0.51 -1.22
N GLY A 15 -6.04 -1.25 -0.35
CA GLY A 15 -5.06 -0.70 0.58
C GLY A 15 -3.87 -0.03 -0.10
N PHE A 16 -3.40 -0.50 -1.26
CA PHE A 16 -2.30 0.16 -1.99
C PHE A 16 -2.79 1.04 -3.15
N SER A 17 -4.02 0.87 -3.63
CA SER A 17 -4.55 1.65 -4.74
C SER A 17 -5.38 2.86 -4.30
N ALA A 18 -6.38 2.65 -3.42
CA ALA A 18 -7.30 3.69 -3.01
C ALA A 18 -6.79 4.51 -1.81
N VAL A 19 -6.10 3.89 -0.84
CA VAL A 19 -5.60 4.62 0.34
C VAL A 19 -4.54 5.66 -0.06
N PRO A 20 -3.51 5.35 -0.87
CA PRO A 20 -2.57 6.37 -1.34
C PRO A 20 -3.24 7.43 -2.21
N ALA A 21 -4.22 7.07 -3.04
CA ALA A 21 -4.98 8.05 -3.82
C ALA A 21 -5.65 9.10 -2.92
N TYR A 22 -6.30 8.65 -1.85
CA TYR A 22 -6.91 9.56 -0.88
C TYR A 22 -5.86 10.37 -0.09
N ALA A 23 -4.79 9.72 0.36
CA ALA A 23 -3.75 10.35 1.17
C ALA A 23 -2.88 11.35 0.40
N ASP A 24 -2.66 11.13 -0.90
CA ASP A 24 -1.65 11.87 -1.66
C ASP A 24 -2.27 12.88 -2.64
N PHE A 25 -3.52 12.71 -3.08
CA PHE A 25 -4.18 13.68 -3.97
C PHE A 25 -4.79 14.87 -3.22
N ASN A 26 -3.94 15.65 -2.56
CA ASN A 26 -4.35 16.84 -1.84
C ASN A 26 -3.21 17.89 -1.72
N LYS A 27 -3.46 18.95 -0.94
CA LYS A 27 -2.57 20.11 -0.73
C LYS A 27 -1.31 19.83 0.09
N THR A 28 -1.22 18.69 0.78
CA THR A 28 -0.02 18.32 1.54
C THR A 28 0.91 17.40 0.74
N HIS A 29 0.48 16.90 -0.41
CA HIS A 29 1.28 16.01 -1.29
C HIS A 29 1.24 16.47 -2.76
N ALA A 30 0.35 15.91 -3.59
CA ALA A 30 0.31 16.15 -5.05
C ALA A 30 0.24 17.63 -5.47
N THR A 31 -0.32 18.49 -4.62
CA THR A 31 -0.39 19.94 -4.86
C THR A 31 0.34 20.76 -3.79
N ASN A 32 1.28 20.15 -3.05
CA ASN A 32 2.04 20.80 -1.99
C ASN A 32 2.98 21.89 -2.54
N PRO A 33 2.80 23.17 -2.19
CA PRO A 33 3.62 24.26 -2.71
C PRO A 33 5.07 24.22 -2.20
N LYS A 34 5.36 23.52 -1.10
CA LYS A 34 6.70 23.39 -0.52
C LYS A 34 7.57 22.37 -1.25
N TRP A 35 6.95 21.41 -1.95
CA TRP A 35 7.67 20.41 -2.73
C TRP A 35 8.18 21.00 -4.04
N THR A 36 9.31 20.49 -4.53
CA THR A 36 9.73 20.81 -5.89
C THR A 36 8.70 20.27 -6.89
N PRO A 37 8.50 20.92 -8.06
CA PRO A 37 7.56 20.43 -9.06
C PRO A 37 7.78 18.97 -9.46
N HIS A 38 9.04 18.52 -9.48
CA HIS A 38 9.39 17.14 -9.85
C HIS A 38 8.93 16.11 -8.81
N ALA A 39 9.00 16.42 -7.51
CA ALA A 39 8.50 15.52 -6.46
C ALA A 39 6.97 15.34 -6.56
N ARG A 40 6.24 16.42 -6.86
CA ARG A 40 4.80 16.36 -7.13
C ARG A 40 4.47 15.50 -8.35
N TYR A 41 5.26 15.61 -9.42
CA TYR A 41 5.11 14.75 -10.59
C TYR A 41 5.28 13.26 -10.24
N HIS A 42 6.32 12.91 -9.49
CA HIS A 42 6.58 11.53 -9.07
C HIS A 42 5.47 10.94 -8.20
N VAL A 43 4.94 11.70 -7.22
CA VAL A 43 3.83 11.16 -6.39
C VAL A 43 2.57 10.94 -7.22
N VAL A 44 2.24 11.85 -8.15
CA VAL A 44 1.09 11.67 -9.04
C VAL A 44 1.27 10.45 -9.95
N TRP A 45 2.46 10.30 -10.54
CA TRP A 45 2.79 9.15 -11.37
C TRP A 45 2.73 7.84 -10.58
N GLN A 46 3.28 7.80 -9.37
CA GLN A 46 3.26 6.64 -8.49
C GLN A 46 1.82 6.22 -8.16
N VAL A 47 1.00 7.14 -7.67
CA VAL A 47 -0.37 6.86 -7.25
C VAL A 47 -1.24 6.42 -8.43
N ALA A 48 -1.13 7.09 -9.58
CA ALA A 48 -1.84 6.68 -10.80
C ALA A 48 -1.44 5.26 -11.24
N SER A 49 -0.15 4.92 -11.12
CA SER A 49 0.35 3.57 -11.41
C SER A 49 -0.22 2.53 -10.45
N TYR A 50 -0.28 2.83 -9.15
CA TYR A 50 -0.88 1.94 -8.14
C TYR A 50 -2.37 1.72 -8.35
N ILE A 51 -3.11 2.74 -8.78
CA ILE A 51 -4.52 2.60 -9.20
C ILE A 51 -4.62 1.62 -10.38
N GLY A 52 -3.80 1.81 -11.42
CA GLY A 52 -3.77 0.92 -12.58
C GLY A 52 -3.46 -0.54 -12.22
N ILE A 53 -2.41 -0.77 -11.42
CA ILE A 53 -2.04 -2.10 -10.91
C ILE A 53 -3.18 -2.70 -10.08
N GLY A 54 -3.83 -1.87 -9.24
CA GLY A 54 -4.97 -2.29 -8.44
C GLY A 54 -6.16 -2.74 -9.28
N LEU A 55 -6.49 -2.01 -10.35
CA LEU A 55 -7.55 -2.40 -11.29
C LEU A 55 -7.24 -3.73 -11.97
N VAL A 56 -5.99 -3.95 -12.40
CA VAL A 56 -5.55 -5.24 -12.97
C VAL A 56 -5.69 -6.36 -11.95
N ALA A 57 -5.24 -6.15 -10.70
CA ALA A 57 -5.34 -7.15 -9.63
C ALA A 57 -6.80 -7.47 -9.27
N LEU A 58 -7.69 -6.47 -9.22
CA LEU A 58 -9.13 -6.69 -9.03
C LEU A 58 -9.74 -7.46 -10.20
N GLY A 59 -9.34 -7.16 -11.44
CA GLY A 59 -9.74 -7.91 -12.63
C GLY A 59 -9.31 -9.37 -12.56
N LEU A 60 -8.08 -9.64 -12.09
CA LEU A 60 -7.59 -11.00 -11.87
C LEU A 60 -8.45 -11.76 -10.85
N LEU A 61 -8.91 -11.10 -9.79
CA LEU A 61 -9.77 -11.72 -8.78
C LEU A 61 -11.20 -11.91 -9.23
N TRP A 62 -11.82 -10.94 -9.92
CA TRP A 62 -13.27 -10.86 -10.06
C TRP A 62 -13.82 -11.19 -11.44
N ILE A 63 -13.06 -10.99 -12.52
CA ILE A 63 -13.54 -11.30 -13.87
C ILE A 63 -13.62 -12.83 -14.04
N PRO A 64 -14.76 -13.41 -14.44
CA PRO A 64 -14.89 -14.86 -14.65
C PRO A 64 -13.85 -15.39 -15.65
N GLY A 65 -13.31 -16.58 -15.38
CA GLY A 65 -12.35 -17.24 -16.27
C GLY A 65 -11.62 -18.39 -15.58
N ALA A 66 -10.86 -19.16 -16.35
CA ALA A 66 -10.10 -20.30 -15.84
C ALA A 66 -8.98 -19.88 -14.88
N GLY A 67 -8.51 -20.83 -14.05
CA GLY A 67 -7.33 -20.64 -13.20
C GLY A 67 -7.50 -19.64 -12.07
N SER A 68 -8.67 -19.63 -11.41
CA SER A 68 -8.99 -18.68 -10.33
C SER A 68 -7.93 -18.63 -9.22
N VAL A 69 -7.42 -19.78 -8.78
CA VAL A 69 -6.37 -19.89 -7.75
C VAL A 69 -5.07 -19.22 -8.20
N LEU A 70 -4.59 -19.53 -9.41
CA LEU A 70 -3.39 -18.90 -9.98
C LEU A 70 -3.57 -17.38 -10.09
N ARG A 71 -4.72 -16.92 -10.57
CA ARG A 71 -5.03 -15.50 -10.70
C ARG A 71 -5.07 -14.78 -9.35
N ALA A 72 -5.54 -15.45 -8.30
CA ALA A 72 -5.50 -14.92 -6.94
C ALA A 72 -4.05 -14.79 -6.42
N TYR A 73 -3.18 -15.77 -6.70
CA TYR A 73 -1.75 -15.64 -6.38
C TYR A 73 -1.07 -14.53 -7.17
N LEU A 74 -1.40 -14.36 -8.46
CA LEU A 74 -0.88 -13.23 -9.26
C LEU A 74 -1.32 -11.88 -8.68
N ALA A 75 -2.58 -11.76 -8.26
CA ALA A 75 -3.07 -10.54 -7.59
C ALA A 75 -2.32 -10.28 -6.27
N ALA A 76 -2.05 -11.32 -5.48
CA ALA A 76 -1.26 -11.22 -4.25
C ALA A 76 0.21 -10.85 -4.53
N LEU A 77 0.81 -11.37 -5.60
CA LEU A 77 2.17 -11.01 -6.02
C LEU A 77 2.27 -9.54 -6.45
N LEU A 78 1.26 -9.02 -7.16
CA LEU A 78 1.21 -7.59 -7.48
C LEU A 78 1.17 -6.73 -6.21
N ALA A 79 0.36 -7.12 -5.23
CA ALA A 79 0.34 -6.45 -3.93
C ALA A 79 1.71 -6.53 -3.23
N LEU A 80 2.37 -7.70 -3.26
CA LEU A 80 3.72 -7.88 -2.72
C LEU A 80 4.74 -6.96 -3.40
N CYS A 81 4.67 -6.77 -4.72
CA CYS A 81 5.56 -5.86 -5.43
C CYS A 81 5.36 -4.40 -4.96
N VAL A 82 4.12 -3.96 -4.79
CA VAL A 82 3.83 -2.58 -4.36
C VAL A 82 4.24 -2.35 -2.90
N TYR A 83 3.77 -3.20 -1.97
CA TYR A 83 4.12 -3.07 -0.56
C TYR A 83 5.59 -3.36 -0.29
N GLY A 84 6.16 -4.39 -0.94
CA GLY A 84 7.58 -4.70 -0.86
C GLY A 84 8.44 -3.53 -1.34
N GLY A 85 8.05 -2.87 -2.44
CA GLY A 85 8.69 -1.65 -2.93
C GLY A 85 8.71 -0.54 -1.87
N PHE A 86 7.61 -0.32 -1.16
CA PHE A 86 7.58 0.63 -0.04
C PHE A 86 8.59 0.27 1.06
N TYR A 87 8.66 -0.99 1.50
CA TYR A 87 9.61 -1.37 2.56
C TYR A 87 11.06 -1.35 2.10
N VAL A 88 11.34 -1.68 0.85
CA VAL A 88 12.68 -1.52 0.26
C VAL A 88 13.07 -0.05 0.26
N ALA A 89 12.18 0.86 -0.16
CA ALA A 89 12.41 2.30 -0.08
C ALA A 89 12.63 2.77 1.37
N ALA A 90 11.75 2.38 2.30
CA ALA A 90 11.87 2.74 3.72
C ALA A 90 13.18 2.25 4.34
N ALA A 91 13.62 1.04 4.01
CA ALA A 91 14.88 0.48 4.51
C ALA A 91 16.11 1.16 3.91
N SER A 92 16.03 1.60 2.65
CA SER A 92 17.13 2.22 1.91
C SER A 92 17.13 3.75 1.92
N MET A 93 16.16 4.40 2.56
CA MET A 93 15.94 5.86 2.47
C MET A 93 17.16 6.72 2.84
N ARG A 94 18.02 6.24 3.73
CA ARG A 94 19.27 6.94 4.09
C ARG A 94 20.23 7.13 2.92
N LEU A 95 20.18 6.26 1.91
CA LEU A 95 21.06 6.32 0.74
C LEU A 95 20.74 7.51 -0.18
N TYR A 96 19.53 8.04 -0.11
CA TYR A 96 19.05 9.12 -0.98
C TYR A 96 18.42 10.28 -0.19
N GLY A 97 18.63 10.33 1.13
CA GLY A 97 18.10 11.38 2.00
C GLY A 97 16.57 11.37 2.15
N GLY A 98 15.93 10.22 1.96
CA GLY A 98 14.48 10.06 2.05
C GLY A 98 13.94 10.09 3.49
N ARG A 99 12.61 10.28 3.60
CA ARG A 99 11.86 10.31 4.86
C ARG A 99 10.47 9.72 4.64
N LEU A 100 9.91 9.06 5.66
CA LEU A 100 8.59 8.41 5.59
C LEU A 100 7.41 9.38 5.60
N TYR A 101 7.65 10.61 6.06
CA TYR A 101 6.63 11.65 6.19
C TYR A 101 7.26 13.02 5.96
N ASP A 102 6.41 13.98 5.61
CA ASP A 102 6.74 15.41 5.63
C ASP A 102 6.14 16.08 6.88
N ASP A 103 6.84 17.07 7.43
CA ASP A 103 6.40 17.82 8.60
C ASP A 103 5.10 18.60 8.33
N ASN A 104 4.80 18.93 7.06
CA ASN A 104 3.50 19.50 6.66
C ASN A 104 2.52 18.48 6.03
N GLY A 105 2.83 17.19 6.14
CA GLY A 105 2.01 16.07 5.68
C GLY A 105 1.31 15.35 6.85
N TYR A 106 1.48 14.03 6.92
CA TYR A 106 0.95 13.19 7.99
C TYR A 106 2.06 12.86 9.01
N PRO A 107 2.21 13.64 10.10
CA PRO A 107 3.26 13.40 11.07
C PRO A 107 3.00 12.11 11.87
N PRO A 108 4.07 11.47 12.41
CA PRO A 108 3.94 10.34 13.32
C PRO A 108 3.11 10.68 14.55
N VAL A 109 2.20 9.78 14.91
CA VAL A 109 1.28 9.93 16.03
C VAL A 109 1.97 9.47 17.32
N PRO A 110 1.96 10.27 18.40
CA PRO A 110 2.47 9.85 19.70
C PRO A 110 1.52 8.82 20.33
N VAL A 111 2.08 7.67 20.72
CA VAL A 111 1.36 6.60 21.41
C VAL A 111 2.15 6.20 22.64
N LYS A 112 1.48 6.07 23.79
CA LYS A 112 2.10 5.55 25.01
C LYS A 112 2.06 4.03 25.00
N VAL A 113 3.22 3.40 24.91
CA VAL A 113 3.38 1.95 24.98
C VAL A 113 4.24 1.63 26.20
N MET A 114 3.67 0.88 27.16
CA MET A 114 4.35 0.49 28.40
C MET A 114 4.96 1.69 29.16
N GLY A 115 4.21 2.80 29.25
CA GLY A 115 4.64 4.01 29.94
C GLY A 115 5.68 4.87 29.21
N ARG A 116 6.17 4.45 28.03
CA ARG A 116 7.08 5.25 27.19
C ARG A 116 6.33 5.81 25.99
N GLU A 117 6.57 7.08 25.68
CA GLU A 117 6.05 7.70 24.47
C GLU A 117 6.84 7.18 23.26
N ARG A 118 6.12 6.64 22.28
CA ARG A 118 6.65 6.17 21.01
C ARG A 118 5.93 6.94 19.90
N ARG A 119 6.67 7.38 18.90
CA ARG A 119 6.09 7.99 17.70
C ARG A 119 5.91 6.92 16.63
N ILE A 120 4.67 6.65 16.26
CA ILE A 120 4.32 5.62 15.29
C ILE A 120 4.05 6.28 13.95
N ASP A 121 4.75 5.80 12.92
CA ASP A 121 4.56 6.25 11.54
C ASP A 121 3.27 5.66 10.97
N LEU A 122 2.44 6.51 10.37
CA LEU A 122 1.14 6.11 9.86
C LEU A 122 1.25 5.23 8.61
N ASN A 123 2.17 5.56 7.69
CA ASN A 123 2.37 4.79 6.46
C ASN A 123 2.85 3.37 6.78
N VAL A 124 3.87 3.25 7.64
CA VAL A 124 4.37 1.95 8.10
C VAL A 124 3.28 1.14 8.76
N THR A 125 2.45 1.76 9.62
CA THR A 125 1.39 1.05 10.35
C THR A 125 0.31 0.53 9.40
N VAL A 126 -0.19 1.39 8.52
CA VAL A 126 -1.27 1.05 7.59
C VAL A 126 -0.79 -0.02 6.60
N PHE A 127 0.40 0.13 6.02
CA PHE A 127 0.91 -0.85 5.07
C PHE A 127 1.27 -2.18 5.73
N SER A 128 1.76 -2.17 6.99
CA SER A 128 2.01 -3.41 7.73
C SER A 128 0.72 -4.18 7.95
N THR A 129 -0.37 -3.47 8.26
CA THR A 129 -1.70 -4.08 8.42
C THR A 129 -2.15 -4.77 7.14
N PHE A 130 -2.00 -4.10 5.98
CA PHE A 130 -2.37 -4.71 4.71
C PHE A 130 -1.45 -5.87 4.29
N VAL A 131 -0.16 -5.82 4.61
CA VAL A 131 0.75 -6.96 4.37
C VAL A 131 0.31 -8.17 5.19
N LEU A 132 0.00 -8.00 6.48
CA LEU A 132 -0.50 -9.10 7.31
C LEU A 132 -1.82 -9.65 6.79
N LEU A 133 -2.76 -8.79 6.39
CA LEU A 133 -3.99 -9.22 5.73
C LEU A 133 -3.73 -9.96 4.41
N GLY A 134 -2.74 -9.52 3.64
CA GLY A 134 -2.29 -10.18 2.40
C GLY A 134 -1.79 -11.60 2.65
N LEU A 135 -0.97 -11.80 3.68
CA LEU A 135 -0.50 -13.12 4.10
C LEU A 135 -1.66 -14.03 4.51
N CYS A 136 -2.64 -13.49 5.26
CA CYS A 136 -3.86 -14.23 5.58
C CYS A 136 -4.65 -14.61 4.32
N GLY A 137 -4.81 -13.66 3.38
CA GLY A 137 -5.49 -13.91 2.10
C GLY A 137 -4.82 -15.02 1.29
N VAL A 138 -3.49 -14.99 1.18
CA VAL A 138 -2.69 -16.04 0.52
C VAL A 138 -2.86 -17.39 1.22
N GLY A 139 -2.84 -17.43 2.55
CA GLY A 139 -3.10 -18.64 3.33
C GLY A 139 -4.50 -19.22 3.08
N LEU A 140 -5.53 -18.36 2.98
CA LEU A 140 -6.89 -18.78 2.65
C LEU A 140 -6.98 -19.34 1.22
N VAL A 141 -6.27 -18.76 0.25
CA VAL A 141 -6.19 -19.32 -1.12
C VAL A 141 -5.55 -20.71 -1.07
N ALA A 142 -4.46 -20.90 -0.32
CA ALA A 142 -3.75 -22.18 -0.23
C ALA A 142 -4.58 -23.29 0.45
N ALA A 143 -5.52 -22.92 1.31
CA ALA A 143 -6.41 -23.84 2.03
C ALA A 143 -7.75 -24.08 1.31
N SER A 144 -7.94 -23.56 0.09
CA SER A 144 -9.20 -23.62 -0.66
C SER A 144 -9.25 -24.72 -1.71
#